data_AF-A0A948D4V7-F1
#
_entry.id   AF-A0A948D4V7-F1
#
_cell.length_a   1.000
_cell.length_b   1.000
_cell.length_c   1.000
_cell.angle_alpha   90.00
_cell.angle_beta   90.00
_cell.angle_gamma   90.00
#
_symmetry.space_group_name_H-M   'P 1'
#
loop_
_entity.id
_entity.type
_entity.pdbx_description
1 polymer ?
#
loop_
_entity_poly.entity_id
_entity_poly.type
_entity_poly.pdbx_seq_one_letter_code
_entity_poly.pdbx_strand_id
1 'polypeptide(L)'
;MLQAVRQTSKERNWEKHHTPKNLAMDLVREASEALEHFVWATNEEIKKDKKRIKKIQDELGDVLHSMLLLADVLKIDLPKSFWQKLEKVKKRYPADKVYGQTGYEYKNRRN
;
A
#
# COMPACT_ATOMS: atom_id res chain seq x y z
N MET A 1 9.99 -11.42 -5.41
CA MET A 1 9.42 -10.08 -5.71
C MET A 1 10.50 -9.00 -5.75
N LEU A 2 11.13 -8.61 -4.64
CA LEU A 2 12.15 -7.55 -4.63
C LEU A 2 13.32 -7.79 -5.61
N GLN A 3 13.79 -9.02 -5.76
CA GLN A 3 14.84 -9.36 -6.74
C GLN A 3 14.42 -9.05 -8.18
N ALA A 4 13.16 -9.36 -8.55
CA ALA A 4 12.65 -9.05 -9.89
C ALA A 4 12.56 -7.54 -10.11
N VAL A 5 12.11 -6.78 -9.09
CA VAL A 5 12.06 -5.31 -9.13
C VAL A 5 13.46 -4.72 -9.36
N ARG A 6 14.47 -5.21 -8.63
CA ARG A 6 15.86 -4.79 -8.82
C ARG A 6 16.37 -5.11 -10.22
N GLN A 7 16.10 -6.33 -10.70
CA GLN A 7 16.54 -6.77 -12.02
C GLN A 7 15.93 -5.90 -13.14
N THR A 8 14.61 -5.66 -13.10
CA THR A 8 13.91 -4.77 -14.03
C THR A 8 14.50 -3.37 -14.03
N SER A 9 14.81 -2.83 -12.85
CA SER A 9 15.40 -1.49 -12.68
C SER A 9 16.80 -1.42 -13.26
N LYS A 10 17.62 -2.45 -13.00
CA LYS A 10 19.02 -2.53 -13.44
C LYS A 10 19.13 -2.65 -14.95
N GLU A 11 18.31 -3.49 -15.58
CA GLU A 11 18.26 -3.65 -17.04
C GLU A 11 18.02 -2.34 -17.80
N ARG A 12 17.33 -1.40 -17.16
CA ARG A 12 16.95 -0.10 -17.74
C ARG A 12 17.79 1.06 -17.19
N ASN A 13 18.77 0.78 -16.33
CA ASN A 13 19.57 1.78 -15.64
C ASN A 13 18.71 2.86 -14.95
N TRP A 14 17.58 2.45 -14.37
CA TRP A 14 16.65 3.34 -13.66
C TRP A 14 17.08 3.66 -12.24
N GLU A 15 17.99 2.85 -11.67
CA GLU A 15 18.51 3.02 -10.31
C GLU A 15 19.10 4.43 -10.07
N LYS A 16 19.60 5.10 -11.11
CA LYS A 16 20.08 6.50 -11.03
C LYS A 16 19.00 7.52 -10.65
N HIS A 17 17.73 7.19 -10.83
CA HIS A 17 16.57 8.04 -10.50
C HIS A 17 15.93 7.69 -9.16
N HIS A 18 16.34 6.58 -8.54
CA HIS A 18 15.75 6.01 -7.33
C HIS A 18 16.23 6.73 -6.06
N THR A 19 16.02 8.05 -5.99
CA THR A 19 16.23 8.78 -4.73
C THR A 19 15.05 8.53 -3.78
N PRO A 20 15.25 8.55 -2.44
CA PRO A 20 14.14 8.39 -1.50
C PRO A 20 13.00 9.39 -1.73
N LYS A 21 13.32 10.63 -2.09
CA LYS A 21 12.34 11.66 -2.43
C LYS A 21 11.51 11.27 -3.64
N ASN A 22 12.16 10.88 -4.75
CA ASN A 22 11.45 10.55 -5.98
C ASN A 22 10.53 9.33 -5.78
N LEU A 23 11.03 8.30 -5.10
CA LEU A 23 10.25 7.08 -4.85
C LEU A 23 9.09 7.32 -3.86
N ALA A 24 9.25 8.23 -2.89
CA ALA A 24 8.14 8.62 -2.03
C ALA A 24 7.06 9.42 -2.79
N MET A 25 7.46 10.29 -3.72
CA MET A 25 6.53 10.98 -4.61
C MET A 25 5.80 10.00 -5.53
N ASP A 26 6.55 9.04 -6.09
CA ASP A 26 6.03 7.98 -6.96
C ASP A 26 4.98 7.14 -6.23
N LEU A 27 5.27 6.70 -5.01
CA LEU A 27 4.33 5.95 -4.17
C LEU A 27 2.99 6.68 -3.98
N VAL A 28 3.03 7.99 -3.75
CA VAL A 28 1.80 8.79 -3.58
C VAL A 28 1.08 8.98 -4.92
N ARG A 29 1.81 9.11 -6.02
CA ARG A 29 1.25 9.20 -7.38
C ARG A 29 0.45 7.94 -7.70
N GLU A 30 1.06 6.75 -7.59
CA GLU A 30 0.37 5.48 -7.89
C GLU A 30 -0.82 5.23 -6.96
N ALA A 31 -0.71 5.64 -5.69
CA ALA A 31 -1.83 5.54 -4.76
C ALA A 31 -2.99 6.46 -5.14
N SER A 32 -2.69 7.61 -5.75
CA SER A 32 -3.68 8.55 -6.28
C SER A 32 -4.32 8.02 -7.56
N GLU A 33 -3.55 7.40 -8.46
CA GLU A 33 -4.07 6.74 -9.67
C GLU A 33 -5.03 5.60 -9.30
N ALA A 34 -4.68 4.78 -8.29
CA ALA A 34 -5.59 3.79 -7.72
C ALA A 34 -6.89 4.44 -7.19
N LEU A 35 -6.78 5.57 -6.48
CA LEU A 35 -7.92 6.28 -5.89
C LEU A 35 -8.93 6.75 -6.95
N GLU A 36 -8.48 7.15 -8.14
CA GLU A 36 -9.36 7.64 -9.22
C GLU A 36 -10.46 6.64 -9.60
N HIS A 37 -10.21 5.35 -9.44
CA HIS A 37 -11.19 4.30 -9.73
C HIS A 37 -12.32 4.17 -8.70
N PHE A 38 -12.18 4.82 -7.55
CA PHE A 38 -13.19 4.83 -6.48
C PHE A 38 -14.00 6.12 -6.46
N VAL A 39 -13.47 7.19 -7.05
CA VAL A 39 -14.09 8.51 -7.06
C VAL A 39 -15.42 8.46 -7.84
N TRP A 40 -16.46 9.10 -7.27
CA TRP A 40 -17.84 9.19 -7.79
C TRP A 40 -18.60 7.86 -8.00
N ALA A 41 -18.07 6.73 -7.53
CA ALA A 41 -18.72 5.44 -7.72
C ALA A 41 -19.24 4.82 -6.43
N THR A 42 -20.37 4.14 -6.53
CA THR A 42 -20.91 3.32 -5.45
C THR A 42 -20.18 1.98 -5.38
N ASN A 43 -20.23 1.33 -4.20
CA ASN A 43 -19.62 0.01 -4.00
C ASN A 43 -20.15 -1.05 -4.98
N GLU A 44 -21.44 -0.98 -5.35
CA GLU A 44 -22.05 -1.94 -6.26
C GLU A 44 -21.63 -1.73 -7.71
N GLU A 45 -21.45 -0.47 -8.14
CA GLU A 45 -20.89 -0.16 -9.46
C GLU A 45 -19.46 -0.67 -9.58
N ILE A 46 -18.64 -0.45 -8.55
CA ILE A 46 -17.23 -0.90 -8.53
C ILE A 46 -17.15 -2.43 -8.65
N LYS A 47 -17.93 -3.17 -7.85
CA LYS A 47 -17.89 -4.64 -7.84
C LYS A 47 -18.37 -5.28 -9.15
N LYS A 48 -19.29 -4.64 -9.86
CA LYS A 48 -19.86 -5.17 -11.12
C LYS A 48 -18.97 -4.85 -12.33
N ASP A 49 -18.13 -3.82 -12.24
CA ASP A 49 -17.25 -3.39 -13.33
C ASP A 49 -15.90 -4.13 -13.32
N LYS A 50 -15.85 -5.25 -14.05
CA LYS A 50 -14.62 -6.06 -14.19
C LYS A 50 -13.44 -5.28 -14.79
N LYS A 51 -13.70 -4.31 -15.67
CA LYS A 51 -12.63 -3.51 -16.29
C LYS A 51 -12.02 -2.58 -15.26
N ARG A 52 -12.85 -1.93 -14.44
CA ARG A 52 -12.38 -1.11 -13.32
C ARG A 52 -11.59 -1.91 -12.30
N ILE A 53 -12.08 -3.10 -11.91
CA ILE A 53 -11.34 -3.99 -10.99
C ILE A 53 -9.95 -4.32 -11.55
N LYS A 54 -9.86 -4.59 -12.87
CA LYS A 54 -8.57 -4.87 -13.50
C LYS A 54 -7.62 -3.67 -13.43
N LYS A 55 -8.10 -2.45 -13.66
CA LYS A 55 -7.28 -1.25 -13.50
C LYS A 55 -6.83 -1.05 -12.06
N ILE A 56 -7.75 -1.16 -11.09
CA ILE A 56 -7.40 -1.11 -9.65
C ILE A 56 -6.31 -2.12 -9.31
N GLN A 57 -6.39 -3.35 -9.84
CA GLN A 57 -5.36 -4.36 -9.63
C GLN A 57 -3.99 -3.92 -10.16
N ASP A 58 -3.96 -3.30 -11.34
CA ASP A 58 -2.72 -2.82 -11.96
C ASP A 58 -2.12 -1.69 -11.11
N GLU A 59 -2.91 -0.68 -10.72
CA GLU A 59 -2.45 0.43 -9.87
C GLU A 59 -1.98 -0.02 -8.47
N LEU A 60 -2.63 -1.01 -7.87
CA LEU A 60 -2.16 -1.62 -6.61
C LEU A 60 -0.81 -2.33 -6.79
N GLY A 61 -0.54 -2.86 -7.98
CA GLY A 61 0.77 -3.39 -8.36
C GLY A 61 1.83 -2.31 -8.38
N ASP A 62 1.51 -1.14 -8.93
CA ASP A 62 2.43 0.00 -9.03
C ASP A 62 2.71 0.65 -7.66
N VAL A 63 1.69 0.75 -6.79
CA VAL A 63 1.86 1.12 -5.37
C VAL A 63 2.80 0.15 -4.65
N LEU A 64 2.64 -1.15 -4.87
CA LEU A 64 3.52 -2.15 -4.27
C LEU A 64 4.95 -2.05 -4.83
N HIS A 65 5.10 -1.82 -6.13
CA HIS A 65 6.39 -1.65 -6.80
C HIS A 65 7.18 -0.47 -6.24
N SER A 66 6.56 0.71 -6.18
CA SER A 66 7.17 1.93 -5.61
C SER A 66 7.52 1.77 -4.12
N MET A 67 6.65 1.11 -3.33
CA MET A 67 6.94 0.80 -1.92
C MET A 67 8.14 -0.13 -1.76
N LEU A 68 8.29 -1.16 -2.61
CA LEU A 68 9.44 -2.07 -2.58
C LEU A 68 10.74 -1.37 -2.91
N LEU A 69 10.74 -0.53 -3.95
CA LEU A 69 11.90 0.28 -4.32
C LEU A 69 12.30 1.25 -3.20
N LEU A 70 11.32 1.95 -2.62
CA LEU A 70 11.56 2.89 -1.52
C LEU A 70 12.17 2.19 -0.30
N ALA A 71 11.61 1.04 0.08
CA ALA A 71 12.15 0.24 1.17
C ALA A 71 13.59 -0.23 0.88
N ASP A 72 13.88 -0.61 -0.35
CA ASP A 72 15.20 -1.11 -0.75
C ASP A 72 16.29 -0.02 -0.71
N VAL A 73 16.00 1.17 -1.23
CA VAL A 73 16.97 2.29 -1.17
C VAL A 73 17.19 2.78 0.26
N LEU A 74 16.17 2.69 1.12
CA LEU A 74 16.27 3.02 2.54
C LEU A 74 16.80 1.88 3.42
N LYS A 75 17.10 0.70 2.84
CA LYS A 75 17.56 -0.50 3.57
C LYS A 75 16.60 -0.96 4.66
N ILE A 76 15.29 -0.82 4.39
CA ILE A 76 14.22 -1.27 5.27
C ILE A 76 13.85 -2.72 4.92
N ASP A 77 13.90 -3.59 5.93
CA ASP A 77 13.29 -4.92 5.87
C ASP A 77 11.77 -4.77 5.95
N LEU A 78 11.13 -4.60 4.78
CA LEU A 78 9.70 -4.33 4.67
C LEU A 78 8.83 -5.48 5.24
N PRO A 79 9.10 -6.78 4.97
CA PRO A 79 8.39 -7.87 5.62
C PRO A 79 8.48 -7.83 7.14
N LYS A 80 9.68 -7.64 7.71
CA LYS A 80 9.85 -7.54 9.16
C LYS A 80 9.10 -6.34 9.74
N SER A 81 9.17 -5.19 9.08
CA SER A 81 8.44 -3.98 9.46
C SER A 81 6.92 -4.21 9.48
N PHE A 82 6.38 -4.90 8.47
CA PHE A 82 4.98 -5.28 8.39
C PHE A 82 4.56 -6.17 9.58
N TRP A 83 5.29 -7.25 9.86
CA TRP A 83 4.97 -8.15 10.97
C TRP A 83 5.04 -7.45 12.33
N GLN A 84 6.07 -6.62 12.56
CA GLN A 84 6.17 -5.82 13.77
C GLN A 84 5.00 -4.83 13.92
N LYS A 85 4.56 -4.22 12.81
CA LYS A 85 3.40 -3.34 12.81
C LYS A 85 2.12 -4.11 13.14
N LEU A 86 1.95 -5.32 12.59
CA LEU A 86 0.79 -6.16 12.83
C LEU A 86 0.68 -6.56 14.31
N GLU A 87 1.79 -6.91 14.97
CA GLU A 87 1.81 -7.18 16.40
C GLU A 87 1.42 -5.95 17.25
N LYS A 88 1.85 -4.74 16.85
CA LYS A 88 1.41 -3.49 17.47
C LYS A 88 -0.09 -3.25 17.27
N VAL A 89 -0.64 -3.61 16.11
CA VAL A 89 -2.09 -3.51 15.82
C VAL A 89 -2.88 -4.46 16.72
N LYS A 90 -2.47 -5.73 16.84
CA LYS A 90 -3.12 -6.72 17.73
C LYS A 90 -3.13 -6.26 19.20
N LYS A 91 -2.01 -5.71 19.68
CA LYS A 91 -1.90 -5.15 21.04
C LYS A 91 -2.79 -3.92 21.25
N ARG A 92 -2.86 -3.04 20.25
CA ARG A 92 -3.66 -1.81 20.31
C ARG A 92 -5.16 -2.07 20.19
N TYR A 93 -5.54 -3.07 19.40
CA TYR A 93 -6.93 -3.43 19.09
C TYR A 93 -7.15 -4.93 19.33
N PRO A 94 -7.24 -5.37 20.60
CA PRO A 94 -7.49 -6.79 20.92
C PRO A 94 -8.83 -7.26 20.35
N ALA A 95 -8.85 -8.44 19.72
CA ALA A 95 -10.00 -8.93 18.96
C ALA A 95 -11.28 -9.02 19.80
N ASP A 96 -11.17 -9.45 21.05
CA ASP A 96 -12.25 -9.52 22.04
C ASP A 96 -12.85 -8.15 22.40
N LYS A 97 -12.11 -7.06 22.17
CA LYS A 97 -12.50 -5.69 22.54
C LYS A 97 -12.97 -4.85 21.37
N VAL A 98 -12.57 -5.19 20.15
CA VAL A 98 -12.83 -4.40 18.93
C VAL A 98 -13.73 -5.11 17.92
N TYR A 99 -14.17 -6.34 18.21
CA TYR A 99 -15.03 -7.10 17.30
C TYR A 99 -16.27 -6.30 16.89
N GLY A 100 -16.50 -6.18 15.58
CA GLY A 100 -17.62 -5.43 15.00
C GLY A 100 -17.50 -3.90 15.11
N GLN A 101 -16.40 -3.38 15.65
CA GLN A 101 -16.15 -1.94 15.78
C GLN A 101 -15.00 -1.51 14.87
N THR A 102 -15.11 -0.31 14.32
CA THR A 102 -13.99 0.38 13.69
C THR A 102 -12.94 0.74 14.73
N GLY A 103 -11.68 0.88 14.29
CA GLY A 103 -10.62 1.41 15.16
C GLY A 103 -10.88 2.84 15.65
N TYR A 104 -11.78 3.59 15.01
CA TYR A 104 -12.22 4.91 15.45
C TYR A 104 -13.20 4.80 16.63
N GLU A 105 -14.27 4.01 16.48
CA GLU A 105 -15.26 3.76 17.54
C GLU A 105 -14.60 3.22 18.81
N TYR A 106 -13.68 2.27 18.66
CA TYR A 106 -12.97 1.69 19.80
C TYR A 106 -12.14 2.72 20.59
N LYS A 107 -11.48 3.66 19.90
CA LYS A 107 -10.68 4.71 20.58
C LYS A 107 -11.56 5.70 21.34
N ASN A 108 -12.74 5.99 20.82
CA ASN A 108 -13.64 7.00 21.36
C ASN A 108 -14.63 6.45 22.39
N ARG A 109 -14.64 5.13 22.65
CA ARG A 109 -15.50 4.49 23.67
C ARG A 109 -15.16 4.87 25.13
N ARG A 110 -14.00 5.49 25.37
CA ARG A 110 -13.48 5.81 26.72
C ARG A 110 -13.56 7.30 27.07
N ASN A 111 -14.18 8.12 26.23
CA ASN A 111 -14.53 9.51 26.53
C ASN A 111 -16.01 9.58 26.93
#